data_AF-A0A256YT30-F1
#
_entry.id   AF-A0A256YT30-F1
#
_cell.length_a   1.000
_cell.length_b   1.000
_cell.length_c   1.000
_cell.angle_alpha   90.00
_cell.angle_beta   90.00
_cell.angle_gamma   90.00
#
_symmetry.space_group_name_H-M   'P 1'
#
loop_
_entity.id
_entity.type
_entity.pdbx_description
1 polymer ?
#
loop_
_entity_poly.entity_id
_entity_poly.type
_entity_poly.pdbx_seq_one_letter_code
_entity_poly.pdbx_strand_id
1 'polypeptide(L)'
;MTKDIKEIEIFILVTIIYFLGFFILYLSNINLQTIVLLQSKLIEFFVLGTQVMSKSELIVNIFSPIIYSIISFLIFSAGLTLLSVRKIGNIKYLLAIPIFSSGVLFNFSIPFIFFAIGLYIANLYAIPLGETYFLELKKWKKYRVGSNTIGRVFFIIFLITSIGCFISFSINDSYQNLFMNSTIDGIKKVTKAELTNIQMNSDTDMLIDEYMENFRNEYPDLTEEQYAQVKEQIRKNIKNQNSNINITQSIDKIIKNSIMLSSFLSWFPVIMAIVIWLFLEFIRTVIIIPLSGIFSYLWFYGFKNEENKENTDSRNRE
;
A
#
# COMPACT_ATOMS: atom_id res chain seq x y z
N MET A 1 -28.66 -24.07 26.86
CA MET A 1 -29.49 -23.79 25.67
C MET A 1 -29.47 -22.31 25.30
N THR A 2 -29.96 -21.37 26.11
CA THR A 2 -29.94 -19.92 25.77
C THR A 2 -28.53 -19.31 25.68
N LYS A 3 -27.59 -19.75 26.52
CA LYS A 3 -26.18 -19.34 26.46
C LYS A 3 -25.49 -19.82 25.18
N ASP A 4 -25.72 -21.08 24.81
CA ASP A 4 -25.11 -21.68 23.62
C ASP A 4 -25.61 -21.02 22.33
N ILE A 5 -26.90 -20.63 22.30
CA ILE A 5 -27.49 -19.89 21.18
C ILE A 5 -26.82 -18.52 21.02
N LYS A 6 -26.62 -17.76 22.12
CA LYS A 6 -25.93 -16.46 22.07
C LYS A 6 -24.47 -16.58 21.62
N GLU A 7 -23.76 -17.63 22.03
CA GLU A 7 -22.39 -17.87 21.56
C GLU A 7 -22.33 -18.17 20.05
N ILE A 8 -23.31 -18.92 19.52
CA ILE A 8 -23.45 -19.21 18.08
C ILE A 8 -23.77 -17.93 17.29
N GLU A 9 -24.67 -17.08 17.77
CA GLU A 9 -25.01 -15.81 17.11
C GLU A 9 -23.81 -14.89 16.97
N ILE A 10 -23.01 -14.74 18.04
CA ILE A 10 -21.78 -13.93 18.02
C ILE A 10 -20.77 -14.55 17.06
N PHE A 11 -20.62 -15.88 17.06
CA PHE A 11 -19.75 -16.57 16.11
C PHE A 11 -20.13 -16.30 14.65
N ILE A 12 -21.43 -16.39 14.33
CA ILE A 12 -21.95 -16.10 12.98
C ILE A 12 -21.68 -14.63 12.63
N LEU A 13 -21.94 -13.70 13.54
CA LEU A 13 -21.73 -12.28 13.31
C LEU A 13 -20.26 -11.95 13.03
N VAL A 14 -19.33 -12.46 13.85
CA VAL A 14 -17.88 -12.30 13.63
C VAL A 14 -17.46 -12.90 12.29
N THR A 15 -18.00 -14.06 11.94
CA THR A 15 -17.74 -14.72 10.66
C THR A 15 -18.16 -13.85 9.47
N ILE A 16 -19.37 -13.28 9.51
CA ILE A 16 -19.88 -12.37 8.48
C ILE A 16 -18.99 -11.12 8.38
N ILE A 17 -18.61 -10.53 9.51
CA ILE A 17 -17.72 -9.36 9.55
C ILE A 17 -16.37 -9.70 8.90
N TYR A 18 -15.79 -10.87 9.19
CA TYR A 18 -14.52 -11.28 8.59
C TYR A 18 -14.63 -11.54 7.09
N PHE A 19 -15.69 -12.22 6.63
CA PHE A 19 -15.92 -12.37 5.20
C PHE A 19 -16.06 -11.02 4.49
N LEU A 20 -16.77 -10.06 5.09
CA LEU A 20 -16.87 -8.71 4.55
C LEU A 20 -15.50 -8.01 4.52
N GLY A 21 -14.70 -8.14 5.58
CA GLY A 21 -13.33 -7.61 5.64
C GLY A 21 -12.45 -8.18 4.53
N PHE A 22 -12.46 -9.51 4.35
CA PHE A 22 -11.71 -10.18 3.29
C PHE A 22 -12.20 -9.81 1.91
N PHE A 23 -13.51 -9.70 1.71
CA PHE A 23 -14.10 -9.29 0.43
C PHE A 23 -13.66 -7.88 0.04
N ILE A 24 -13.69 -6.92 0.98
CA ILE A 24 -13.21 -5.55 0.71
C ILE A 24 -11.69 -5.53 0.48
N LEU A 25 -10.93 -6.33 1.21
CA LEU A 25 -9.49 -6.46 0.96
C LEU A 25 -9.20 -7.04 -0.42
N TYR A 26 -9.99 -8.02 -0.87
CA TYR A 26 -9.89 -8.57 -2.21
C TYR A 26 -10.22 -7.50 -3.27
N LEU A 27 -11.29 -6.73 -3.07
CA LEU A 27 -11.66 -5.61 -3.96
C LEU A 27 -10.60 -4.50 -4.03
N SER A 28 -9.79 -4.32 -2.98
CA SER A 28 -8.69 -3.36 -3.00
C SER A 28 -7.66 -3.67 -4.09
N ASN A 29 -7.61 -4.91 -4.58
CA ASN A 29 -6.61 -5.44 -5.51
C ASN A 29 -5.16 -5.17 -5.03
N ILE A 30 -4.97 -5.00 -3.73
CA ILE A 30 -3.65 -4.85 -3.13
C ILE A 30 -3.00 -6.23 -3.05
N ASN A 31 -1.91 -6.40 -3.79
CA ASN A 31 -1.05 -7.57 -3.74
C ASN A 31 0.40 -7.10 -3.81
N LEU A 32 1.35 -8.02 -3.64
CA LEU A 32 2.76 -7.67 -3.63
C LEU A 32 3.22 -7.07 -4.98
N GLN A 33 2.66 -7.49 -6.12
CA GLN A 33 2.98 -6.88 -7.41
C GLN A 33 2.52 -5.42 -7.43
N THR A 34 1.30 -5.14 -7.01
CA THR A 34 0.76 -3.78 -6.88
C THR A 34 1.63 -2.92 -5.97
N ILE A 35 2.11 -3.47 -4.84
CA ILE A 35 3.00 -2.78 -3.91
C ILE A 35 4.36 -2.47 -4.54
N VAL A 36 4.93 -3.40 -5.32
CA VAL A 36 6.20 -3.16 -6.03
C VAL A 36 6.04 -2.13 -7.14
N LEU A 37 4.94 -2.19 -7.89
CA LEU A 37 4.61 -1.17 -8.90
C LEU A 37 4.40 0.21 -8.28
N LEU A 38 3.75 0.27 -7.11
CA LEU A 38 3.57 1.50 -6.35
C LEU A 38 4.91 2.17 -6.01
N GLN A 39 5.90 1.39 -5.58
CA GLN A 39 7.24 1.90 -5.28
C GLN A 39 7.89 2.51 -6.52
N SER A 40 7.87 1.78 -7.65
CA SER A 40 8.44 2.28 -8.90
C SER A 40 7.76 3.58 -9.34
N LYS A 41 6.43 3.66 -9.21
CA LYS A 41 5.66 4.88 -9.52
C LYS A 41 5.95 6.03 -8.56
N LEU A 42 6.20 5.75 -7.28
CA LEU A 42 6.60 6.78 -6.33
C LEU A 42 7.98 7.35 -6.67
N ILE A 43 8.94 6.50 -7.02
CA ILE A 43 10.27 6.96 -7.50
C ILE A 43 10.10 7.79 -8.76
N GLU A 44 9.32 7.29 -9.73
CA GLU A 44 8.96 8.04 -10.95
C GLU A 44 8.34 9.40 -10.59
N PHE A 45 7.42 9.48 -9.63
CA PHE A 45 6.79 10.73 -9.20
C PHE A 45 7.77 11.71 -8.54
N PHE A 46 8.61 11.25 -7.61
CA PHE A 46 9.58 12.09 -6.91
C PHE A 46 10.68 12.61 -7.85
N VAL A 47 11.04 11.84 -8.87
CA VAL A 47 12.05 12.23 -9.87
C VAL A 47 11.44 13.09 -10.98
N LEU A 48 10.24 12.77 -11.49
CA LEU A 48 9.65 13.41 -12.69
C LEU A 48 8.87 14.68 -12.46
N GLY A 49 8.57 15.08 -11.22
CA GLY A 49 7.90 16.36 -10.98
C GLY A 49 6.75 16.64 -11.96
N THR A 50 5.74 15.76 -12.00
CA THR A 50 4.41 16.03 -12.60
C THR A 50 4.31 16.18 -14.14
N GLN A 51 5.30 15.76 -14.94
CA GLN A 51 5.22 15.94 -16.41
C GLN A 51 4.35 14.93 -17.18
N VAL A 52 4.00 13.76 -16.61
CA VAL A 52 3.41 12.64 -17.40
C VAL A 52 1.94 12.34 -17.05
N MET A 53 1.42 12.79 -15.91
CA MET A 53 0.04 12.52 -15.46
C MET A 53 -0.54 13.69 -14.67
N SER A 54 -1.86 13.90 -14.78
CA SER A 54 -2.55 14.87 -13.93
C SER A 54 -2.38 14.48 -12.45
N LYS A 55 -2.01 15.44 -11.60
CA LYS A 55 -1.71 15.18 -10.17
C LYS A 55 -2.87 14.47 -9.46
N SER A 56 -4.11 14.76 -9.87
CA SER A 56 -5.33 14.16 -9.34
C SER A 56 -5.50 12.68 -9.69
N GLU A 57 -5.24 12.29 -10.93
CA GLU A 57 -5.41 10.90 -11.39
C GLU A 57 -4.34 9.97 -10.79
N LEU A 58 -3.14 10.52 -10.60
CA LEU A 58 -2.04 9.84 -9.94
C LEU A 58 -2.36 9.58 -8.45
N ILE A 59 -2.92 10.57 -7.76
CA ILE A 59 -3.37 10.43 -6.37
C ILE A 59 -4.49 9.38 -6.26
N VAL A 60 -5.52 9.45 -7.09
CA VAL A 60 -6.66 8.49 -7.00
C VAL A 60 -6.19 7.06 -7.25
N ASN A 61 -5.36 6.83 -8.25
CA ASN A 61 -4.87 5.49 -8.58
C ASN A 61 -3.90 4.92 -7.54
N ILE A 62 -3.12 5.77 -6.86
CA ILE A 62 -2.18 5.36 -5.78
C ILE A 62 -2.93 5.10 -4.47
N PHE A 63 -3.83 6.00 -4.07
CA PHE A 63 -4.42 5.98 -2.74
C PHE A 63 -5.69 5.13 -2.64
N SER A 64 -6.40 4.88 -3.75
CA SER A 64 -7.63 4.08 -3.73
C SER A 64 -7.43 2.66 -3.14
N PRO A 65 -6.45 1.85 -3.60
CA PRO A 65 -6.18 0.54 -3.00
C PRO A 65 -5.84 0.62 -1.51
N ILE A 66 -5.14 1.67 -1.08
CA ILE A 66 -4.75 1.90 0.31
C ILE A 66 -6.00 2.18 1.16
N ILE A 67 -6.93 3.00 0.67
CA ILE A 67 -8.18 3.33 1.37
C ILE A 67 -9.04 2.08 1.56
N TYR A 68 -9.24 1.27 0.51
CA TYR A 68 -9.97 0.00 0.64
C TYR A 68 -9.31 -0.95 1.65
N SER A 69 -7.98 -1.01 1.66
CA SER A 69 -7.22 -1.81 2.64
C SER A 69 -7.44 -1.31 4.07
N ILE A 70 -7.44 0.01 4.29
CA ILE A 70 -7.73 0.61 5.61
C ILE A 70 -9.16 0.28 6.05
N ILE A 71 -10.14 0.40 5.14
CA ILE A 71 -11.55 0.05 5.44
C ILE A 71 -11.66 -1.42 5.84
N SER A 72 -10.98 -2.32 5.13
CA SER A 72 -10.94 -3.74 5.50
C SER A 72 -10.37 -3.96 6.91
N PHE A 73 -9.25 -3.31 7.26
CA PHE A 73 -8.70 -3.39 8.63
C PHE A 73 -9.65 -2.84 9.70
N LEU A 74 -10.46 -1.82 9.37
CA LEU A 74 -11.49 -1.33 10.28
C LEU A 74 -12.61 -2.35 10.51
N ILE A 75 -12.98 -3.10 9.48
CA ILE A 75 -13.98 -4.16 9.59
C ILE A 75 -13.44 -5.32 10.44
N PHE A 76 -12.20 -5.77 10.20
CA PHE A 76 -11.55 -6.76 11.06
C PHE A 76 -11.46 -6.28 12.51
N SER A 77 -11.15 -5.00 12.72
CA SER A 77 -11.14 -4.37 14.04
C SER A 77 -12.50 -4.42 14.72
N ALA A 78 -13.60 -4.18 14.01
CA ALA A 78 -14.94 -4.28 14.58
C ALA A 78 -15.23 -5.71 15.08
N GLY A 79 -14.87 -6.74 14.31
CA GLY A 79 -15.05 -8.15 14.69
C GLY A 79 -14.17 -8.57 15.88
N LEU A 80 -12.89 -8.20 15.88
CA LEU A 80 -11.99 -8.44 17.01
C LEU A 80 -12.45 -7.70 18.27
N THR A 81 -13.00 -6.49 18.12
CA THR A 81 -13.52 -5.70 19.24
C THR A 81 -14.75 -6.38 19.84
N LEU A 82 -15.63 -6.94 19.00
CA LEU A 82 -16.77 -7.71 19.46
C LEU A 82 -16.32 -8.91 20.33
N LEU A 83 -15.29 -9.64 19.90
CA LEU A 83 -14.69 -10.73 20.69
C LEU A 83 -14.04 -10.24 22.00
N SER A 84 -13.47 -9.03 22.03
CA SER A 84 -12.92 -8.46 23.27
C SER A 84 -14.00 -8.07 24.30
N VAL A 85 -15.21 -7.80 23.82
CA VAL A 85 -16.35 -7.36 24.64
C VAL A 85 -17.21 -8.55 25.07
N ARG A 86 -17.38 -9.53 24.19
CA ARG A 86 -18.19 -10.73 24.44
C ARG A 86 -17.35 -11.99 24.31
N LYS A 87 -17.45 -12.82 25.35
CA LYS A 87 -16.79 -14.11 25.40
C LYS A 87 -17.51 -15.11 24.50
N ILE A 88 -16.75 -15.73 23.60
CA ILE A 88 -17.12 -17.00 22.97
C ILE A 88 -16.35 -18.11 23.68
N GLY A 89 -17.02 -19.22 24.00
CA GLY A 89 -16.38 -20.39 24.58
C GLY A 89 -15.48 -21.11 23.57
N ASN A 90 -15.58 -22.44 23.52
CA ASN A 90 -14.72 -23.25 22.65
C ASN A 90 -15.03 -23.06 21.15
N ILE A 91 -16.19 -22.51 20.79
CA ILE A 91 -16.59 -22.25 19.40
C ILE A 91 -15.62 -21.28 18.70
N LYS A 92 -14.86 -20.46 19.44
CA LYS A 92 -13.87 -19.54 18.87
C LYS A 92 -12.81 -20.23 18.01
N TYR A 93 -12.48 -21.50 18.30
CA TYR A 93 -11.51 -22.25 17.50
C TYR A 93 -12.02 -22.53 16.08
N LEU A 94 -13.35 -22.59 15.89
CA LEU A 94 -13.97 -22.76 14.58
C LEU A 94 -13.84 -21.51 13.70
N LEU A 95 -13.43 -20.35 14.24
CA LEU A 95 -13.16 -19.15 13.44
C LEU A 95 -11.98 -19.36 12.47
N ALA A 96 -11.16 -20.40 12.67
CA ALA A 96 -10.17 -20.81 11.69
C ALA A 96 -10.81 -21.11 10.32
N ILE A 97 -11.97 -21.77 10.31
CA ILE A 97 -12.63 -22.21 9.07
C ILE A 97 -12.93 -21.03 8.13
N PRO A 98 -13.69 -19.99 8.53
CA PRO A 98 -13.96 -18.85 7.66
C PRO A 98 -12.71 -18.03 7.32
N ILE A 99 -11.72 -17.97 8.23
CA ILE A 99 -10.48 -17.24 7.97
C ILE A 99 -9.67 -17.93 6.88
N PHE A 100 -9.45 -19.24 6.97
CA PHE A 100 -8.64 -19.98 5.98
C PHE A 100 -9.41 -20.26 4.70
N SER A 101 -10.74 -20.42 4.75
CA SER A 101 -11.55 -20.58 3.52
C SER A 101 -11.54 -19.32 2.65
N SER A 102 -11.38 -18.14 3.24
CA SER A 102 -11.18 -16.88 2.49
C SER A 102 -9.90 -16.89 1.63
N GLY A 103 -8.98 -17.83 1.85
CA GLY A 103 -7.76 -17.99 1.07
C GLY A 103 -7.98 -18.29 -0.41
N VAL A 104 -9.16 -18.80 -0.77
CA VAL A 104 -9.58 -18.96 -2.17
C VAL A 104 -9.58 -17.62 -2.90
N LEU A 105 -9.97 -16.52 -2.24
CA LEU A 105 -9.95 -15.18 -2.84
C LEU A 105 -8.53 -14.68 -3.11
N PHE A 106 -7.54 -15.16 -2.36
CA PHE A 106 -6.15 -14.69 -2.42
C PHE A 106 -5.19 -15.72 -3.00
N ASN A 107 -5.71 -16.76 -3.65
CA ASN A 107 -4.94 -17.89 -4.20
C ASN A 107 -3.93 -18.48 -3.20
N PHE A 108 -4.26 -18.47 -1.91
CA PHE A 108 -3.36 -18.91 -0.83
C PHE A 108 -1.95 -18.31 -0.90
N SER A 109 -1.83 -17.04 -1.28
CA SER A 109 -0.54 -16.35 -1.32
C SER A 109 0.17 -16.36 0.06
N ILE A 110 1.50 -16.32 0.06
CA ILE A 110 2.30 -16.30 1.31
C ILE A 110 1.85 -15.18 2.27
N PRO A 111 1.69 -13.91 1.83
CA PRO A 111 1.21 -12.85 2.72
C PRO A 111 -0.18 -13.13 3.29
N PHE A 112 -1.07 -13.73 2.49
CA PHE A 112 -2.40 -14.13 2.97
C PHE A 112 -2.29 -15.18 4.08
N ILE A 113 -1.49 -16.23 3.91
CA ILE A 113 -1.34 -17.29 4.92
C ILE A 113 -0.86 -16.69 6.24
N PHE A 114 0.14 -15.80 6.20
CA PHE A 114 0.64 -15.12 7.39
C PHE A 114 -0.39 -14.17 8.00
N PHE A 115 -1.14 -13.42 7.18
CA PHE A 115 -2.24 -12.60 7.67
C PHE A 115 -3.35 -13.43 8.34
N ALA A 116 -3.75 -14.56 7.73
CA ALA A 116 -4.73 -15.49 8.26
C ALA A 116 -4.29 -16.11 9.59
N ILE A 117 -3.03 -16.55 9.68
CA ILE A 117 -2.42 -17.05 10.93
C ILE A 117 -2.41 -15.94 11.99
N GLY A 118 -1.98 -14.73 11.63
CA GLY A 118 -1.98 -13.58 12.52
C GLY A 118 -3.37 -13.24 13.04
N LEU A 119 -4.38 -13.21 12.17
CA LEU A 119 -5.77 -12.95 12.52
C LEU A 119 -6.36 -14.06 13.39
N TYR A 120 -6.02 -15.32 13.11
CA TYR A 120 -6.45 -16.44 13.95
C TYR A 120 -5.86 -16.37 15.36
N ILE A 121 -4.55 -16.16 15.47
CA ILE A 121 -3.87 -15.97 16.77
C ILE A 121 -4.49 -14.78 17.51
N ALA A 122 -4.70 -13.67 16.80
CA ALA A 122 -5.37 -12.48 17.29
C ALA A 122 -6.73 -12.75 17.92
N ASN A 123 -7.57 -13.59 17.31
CA ASN A 123 -8.86 -13.99 17.88
C ASN A 123 -8.73 -14.70 19.23
N LEU A 124 -7.72 -15.56 19.37
CA LEU A 124 -7.49 -16.30 20.60
C LEU A 124 -7.06 -15.38 21.75
N TYR A 125 -6.30 -14.33 21.45
CA TYR A 125 -5.82 -13.35 22.43
C TYR A 125 -6.78 -12.19 22.70
N ALA A 126 -7.66 -11.83 21.77
CA ALA A 126 -8.59 -10.71 21.93
C ALA A 126 -9.52 -10.89 23.14
N ILE A 127 -10.01 -12.11 23.37
CA ILE A 127 -10.91 -12.43 24.50
C ILE A 127 -10.21 -12.23 25.86
N PRO A 128 -9.10 -12.92 26.19
CA PRO A 128 -8.44 -12.76 27.48
C PRO A 128 -7.88 -11.35 27.70
N LEU A 129 -7.41 -10.65 26.66
CA LEU A 129 -6.99 -9.26 26.77
C LEU A 129 -8.16 -8.33 27.10
N GLY A 130 -9.31 -8.54 26.45
CA GLY A 130 -10.53 -7.79 26.73
C GLY A 130 -10.99 -7.95 28.17
N GLU A 131 -10.99 -9.18 28.69
CA GLU A 131 -11.34 -9.50 30.09
C GLU A 131 -10.39 -8.79 31.08
N THR A 132 -9.07 -8.91 30.87
CA THR A 132 -8.06 -8.26 31.72
C THR A 132 -8.22 -6.75 31.72
N TYR A 133 -8.31 -6.12 30.55
CA TYR A 133 -8.49 -4.67 30.47
C TYR A 133 -9.83 -4.21 31.05
N PHE A 134 -10.88 -5.01 30.93
CA PHE A 134 -12.15 -4.69 31.57
C PHE A 134 -11.95 -4.66 33.10
N LEU A 135 -11.25 -5.62 33.70
CA LEU A 135 -11.02 -5.63 35.14
C LEU A 135 -10.12 -4.49 35.64
N GLU A 136 -9.04 -4.17 34.91
CA GLU A 136 -8.02 -3.22 35.35
C GLU A 136 -8.39 -1.74 35.16
N LEU A 137 -9.19 -1.42 34.13
CA LEU A 137 -9.41 -0.03 33.72
C LEU A 137 -10.52 0.64 34.53
N LYS A 138 -10.18 1.76 35.19
CA LYS A 138 -11.12 2.52 36.05
C LYS A 138 -11.97 3.55 35.28
N LYS A 139 -11.35 4.39 34.46
CA LYS A 139 -12.03 5.46 33.69
C LYS A 139 -12.18 5.10 32.22
N TRP A 140 -13.30 5.49 31.60
CA TRP A 140 -13.62 5.23 30.18
C TRP A 140 -13.47 3.74 29.80
N LYS A 141 -13.76 2.86 30.75
CA LYS A 141 -13.50 1.41 30.68
C LYS A 141 -14.01 0.79 29.38
N LYS A 142 -15.27 1.08 29.00
CA LYS A 142 -15.89 0.56 27.77
C LYS A 142 -15.15 0.96 26.48
N TYR A 143 -14.63 2.19 26.41
CA TYR A 143 -13.85 2.63 25.26
C TYR A 143 -12.44 2.03 25.29
N ARG A 144 -11.79 2.09 26.45
CA ARG A 144 -10.38 1.73 26.61
C ARG A 144 -10.11 0.22 26.48
N VAL A 145 -11.10 -0.62 26.75
CA VAL A 145 -11.02 -2.08 26.52
C VAL A 145 -10.74 -2.35 25.04
N GLY A 146 -11.55 -1.78 24.14
CA GLY A 146 -11.35 -1.92 22.70
C GLY A 146 -10.02 -1.34 22.24
N SER A 147 -9.73 -0.08 22.59
CA SER A 147 -8.52 0.59 22.12
C SER A 147 -7.24 -0.14 22.53
N ASN A 148 -7.16 -0.63 23.77
CA ASN A 148 -5.99 -1.35 24.26
C ASN A 148 -5.89 -2.77 23.69
N THR A 149 -7.00 -3.51 23.67
CA THR A 149 -7.01 -4.88 23.15
C THR A 149 -6.62 -4.89 21.68
N ILE A 150 -7.29 -4.08 20.86
CA ILE A 150 -7.06 -4.07 19.41
C ILE A 150 -5.69 -3.53 19.06
N GLY A 151 -5.17 -2.55 19.82
CA GLY A 151 -3.78 -2.10 19.64
C GLY A 151 -2.76 -3.23 19.78
N ARG A 152 -2.91 -4.09 20.79
CA ARG A 152 -2.03 -5.25 20.99
C ARG A 152 -2.23 -6.32 19.94
N VAL A 153 -3.47 -6.58 19.58
CA VAL A 153 -3.82 -7.65 18.66
C VAL A 153 -3.41 -7.32 17.21
N PHE A 154 -3.63 -6.08 16.75
CA PHE A 154 -3.18 -5.66 15.42
C PHE A 154 -1.66 -5.54 15.31
N PHE A 155 -0.96 -5.24 16.40
CA PHE A 155 0.51 -5.36 16.41
C PHE A 155 0.96 -6.77 15.97
N ILE A 156 0.34 -7.80 16.56
CA ILE A 156 0.65 -9.20 16.26
C ILE A 156 0.32 -9.52 14.80
N ILE A 157 -0.87 -9.11 14.34
CA ILE A 157 -1.30 -9.31 12.95
C ILE A 157 -0.28 -8.68 12.00
N PHE A 158 0.02 -7.39 12.17
CA PHE A 158 0.91 -6.65 11.28
C PHE A 158 2.34 -7.16 11.32
N LEU A 159 2.85 -7.56 12.49
CA LEU A 159 4.18 -8.17 12.59
C LEU A 159 4.24 -9.48 11.80
N ILE A 160 3.28 -10.39 12.00
CA ILE A 160 3.24 -11.68 11.31
C ILE A 160 3.06 -11.48 9.80
N THR A 161 2.14 -10.60 9.37
CA THR A 161 1.95 -10.28 7.94
C THR A 161 3.22 -9.71 7.32
N SER A 162 3.96 -8.87 8.05
CA SER A 162 5.21 -8.28 7.55
C SER A 162 6.31 -9.33 7.37
N ILE A 163 6.37 -10.33 8.24
CA ILE A 163 7.23 -11.51 8.05
C ILE A 163 6.82 -12.27 6.78
N GLY A 164 5.53 -12.47 6.53
CA GLY A 164 5.02 -13.08 5.31
C GLY A 164 5.41 -12.31 4.05
N CYS A 165 5.30 -10.97 4.08
CA CYS A 165 5.77 -10.10 3.00
C CYS A 165 7.29 -10.21 2.79
N PHE A 166 8.07 -10.18 3.87
CA PHE A 166 9.54 -10.32 3.82
C PHE A 166 9.96 -11.64 3.16
N ILE A 167 9.38 -12.76 3.58
CA ILE A 167 9.63 -14.08 2.99
C ILE A 167 9.25 -14.08 1.52
N SER A 168 8.08 -13.54 1.18
CA SER A 168 7.61 -13.53 -0.20
C SER A 168 8.46 -12.65 -1.12
N PHE A 169 9.00 -11.53 -0.64
CA PHE A 169 9.93 -10.70 -1.42
C PHE A 169 11.33 -11.34 -1.52
N SER A 170 11.74 -12.11 -0.52
CA SER A 170 13.06 -12.74 -0.49
C SER A 170 13.16 -14.00 -1.36
N ILE A 171 12.07 -14.76 -1.50
CA ILE A 171 12.06 -16.04 -2.22
C ILE A 171 11.69 -15.86 -3.70
N ASN A 172 10.94 -14.81 -4.04
CA ASN A 172 10.37 -14.66 -5.38
C ASN A 172 11.08 -13.59 -6.21
N ASP A 173 12.02 -14.05 -7.06
CA ASP A 173 12.81 -13.23 -7.98
C ASP A 173 11.94 -12.41 -8.96
N SER A 174 10.69 -12.82 -9.21
CA SER A 174 9.79 -12.05 -10.08
C SER A 174 9.51 -10.65 -9.56
N TYR A 175 9.50 -10.43 -8.24
CA TYR A 175 9.31 -9.11 -7.65
C TYR A 175 10.54 -8.22 -7.85
N GLN A 176 11.75 -8.79 -7.72
CA GLN A 176 12.99 -8.07 -7.98
C GLN A 176 13.08 -7.67 -9.45
N ASN A 177 12.81 -8.61 -10.36
CA ASN A 177 12.79 -8.35 -11.80
C ASN A 177 11.75 -7.31 -12.18
N LEU A 178 10.55 -7.38 -11.61
CA LEU A 178 9.49 -6.42 -11.86
C LEU A 178 9.87 -5.01 -11.37
N PHE A 179 10.46 -4.90 -10.17
CA PHE A 179 10.95 -3.63 -9.65
C PHE A 179 12.06 -3.05 -10.53
N MET A 180 13.05 -3.86 -10.88
CA MET A 180 14.19 -3.47 -11.70
C MET A 180 13.73 -2.97 -13.07
N ASN A 181 12.88 -3.74 -13.77
CA ASN A 181 12.38 -3.36 -15.09
C ASN A 181 11.54 -2.09 -15.03
N SER A 182 10.65 -1.97 -14.03
CA SER A 182 9.81 -0.78 -13.87
C SER A 182 10.64 0.47 -13.55
N THR A 183 11.70 0.32 -12.74
CA THR A 183 12.62 1.41 -12.42
C THR A 183 13.44 1.83 -13.63
N ILE A 184 13.97 0.86 -14.39
CA ILE A 184 14.70 1.12 -15.65
C ILE A 184 13.79 1.85 -16.64
N ASP A 185 12.56 1.39 -16.81
CA ASP A 185 11.59 2.03 -17.71
C ASP A 185 11.24 3.45 -17.24
N GLY A 186 11.12 3.66 -15.93
CA GLY A 186 10.98 4.99 -15.33
C GLY A 186 12.16 5.90 -15.68
N ILE A 187 13.40 5.45 -15.44
CA ILE A 187 14.62 6.22 -15.77
C ILE A 187 14.71 6.52 -17.27
N LYS A 188 14.35 5.57 -18.14
CA LYS A 188 14.30 5.78 -19.59
C LYS A 188 13.30 6.87 -19.97
N LYS A 189 12.12 6.89 -19.34
CA LYS A 189 11.12 7.95 -19.55
C LYS A 189 11.63 9.30 -19.08
N VAL A 190 12.25 9.36 -17.89
CA VAL A 190 12.88 10.58 -17.32
C VAL A 190 13.90 11.14 -18.28
N THR A 191 14.85 10.32 -18.67
CA THR A 191 15.96 10.78 -19.51
C THR A 191 15.45 11.28 -20.85
N LYS A 192 14.48 10.57 -21.46
CA LYS A 192 13.82 11.03 -22.70
C LYS A 192 13.11 12.36 -22.52
N ALA A 193 12.32 12.54 -21.45
CA ALA A 193 11.58 13.76 -21.18
C ALA A 193 12.50 14.97 -20.96
N GLU A 194 13.55 14.81 -20.16
CA GLU A 194 14.55 15.86 -19.93
C GLU A 194 15.30 16.21 -21.21
N LEU A 195 15.70 15.23 -22.02
CA LEU A 195 16.33 15.50 -23.34
C LEU A 195 15.42 16.30 -24.26
N THR A 196 14.12 15.99 -24.32
CA THR A 196 13.16 16.80 -25.09
C THR A 196 13.00 18.22 -24.55
N ASN A 197 13.04 18.42 -23.23
CA ASN A 197 12.97 19.76 -22.62
C ASN A 197 14.25 20.57 -22.84
N ILE A 198 15.42 19.93 -22.76
CA ILE A 198 16.73 20.55 -23.09
C ILE A 198 16.78 20.92 -24.59
N GLN A 199 16.22 20.09 -25.47
CA GLN A 199 16.08 20.41 -26.89
C GLN A 199 15.13 21.58 -27.19
N MET A 200 14.19 21.89 -26.27
CA MET A 200 13.25 23.01 -26.43
C MET A 200 13.71 24.30 -25.73
N ASN A 201 14.65 24.24 -24.78
CA ASN A 201 15.15 25.42 -24.10
C ASN A 201 16.37 26.01 -24.82
N SER A 202 16.14 27.17 -25.46
CA SER A 202 17.00 28.34 -25.75
C SER A 202 18.52 28.22 -25.96
N ASP A 203 19.26 27.31 -25.31
CA ASP A 203 20.72 27.24 -25.41
C ASP A 203 21.19 26.73 -26.77
N THR A 204 20.39 25.88 -27.42
CA THR A 204 20.74 25.39 -28.76
C THR A 204 20.60 26.49 -29.81
N ASP A 205 19.55 27.32 -29.73
CA ASP A 205 19.37 28.43 -30.66
C ASP A 205 20.39 29.57 -30.36
N MET A 206 20.73 29.83 -29.08
CA MET A 206 21.81 30.78 -28.73
C MET A 206 23.20 30.33 -29.19
N LEU A 207 23.54 29.04 -29.03
CA LEU A 207 24.81 28.48 -29.53
C LEU A 207 24.89 28.48 -31.06
N ILE A 208 23.75 28.21 -31.74
CA ILE A 208 23.68 28.32 -33.19
C ILE A 208 23.85 29.78 -33.60
N ASP A 209 23.24 30.73 -32.90
CA ASP A 209 23.38 32.16 -33.21
C ASP A 209 24.81 32.66 -33.00
N GLU A 210 25.48 32.29 -31.90
CA GLU A 210 26.89 32.61 -31.64
C GLU A 210 27.83 31.98 -32.68
N TYR A 211 27.56 30.74 -33.11
CA TYR A 211 28.30 30.09 -34.19
C TYR A 211 28.07 30.79 -35.54
N MET A 212 26.84 31.18 -35.84
CA MET A 212 26.50 31.89 -37.07
C MET A 212 27.11 33.30 -37.12
N GLU A 213 27.31 33.94 -35.97
CA GLU A 213 28.00 35.23 -35.87
C GLU A 213 29.49 35.08 -36.23
N ASN A 214 30.17 34.08 -35.68
CA ASN A 214 31.56 33.77 -36.05
C ASN A 214 31.69 33.34 -37.53
N PHE A 215 30.74 32.55 -38.04
CA PHE A 215 30.72 32.12 -39.44
C PHE A 215 30.50 33.28 -40.43
N ARG A 216 29.67 34.26 -40.06
CA ARG A 216 29.49 35.51 -40.84
C ARG A 216 30.79 36.32 -40.91
N ASN A 217 31.56 36.37 -39.82
CA ASN A 217 32.83 37.07 -39.77
C ASN A 217 33.93 36.40 -40.61
N GLU A 218 33.93 35.08 -40.72
CA GLU A 218 34.90 34.32 -41.53
C GLU A 218 34.58 34.31 -43.03
N TYR A 219 33.30 34.40 -43.41
CA TYR A 219 32.85 34.32 -44.80
C TYR A 219 31.87 35.45 -45.16
N PRO A 220 32.30 36.73 -45.16
CA PRO A 220 31.41 37.88 -45.31
C PRO A 220 30.74 38.01 -46.69
N ASP A 221 31.23 37.31 -47.71
CA ASP A 221 30.78 37.43 -49.10
C ASP A 221 29.55 36.55 -49.45
N LEU A 222 29.02 35.80 -48.47
CA LEU A 222 27.85 34.95 -48.65
C LEU A 222 26.55 35.76 -48.66
N THR A 223 25.54 35.29 -49.39
CA THR A 223 24.21 35.91 -49.37
C THR A 223 23.41 35.49 -48.13
N GLU A 224 22.46 36.32 -47.70
CA GLU A 224 21.58 36.02 -46.56
C GLU A 224 20.80 34.71 -46.74
N GLU A 225 20.45 34.35 -47.98
CA GLU A 225 19.81 33.07 -48.28
C GLU A 225 20.76 31.87 -48.04
N GLN A 226 22.06 32.02 -48.33
CA GLN A 226 23.06 30.98 -48.07
C GLN A 226 23.32 30.81 -46.57
N TYR A 227 23.37 31.90 -45.80
CA TYR A 227 23.46 31.81 -44.34
C TYR A 227 22.24 31.14 -43.71
N ALA A 228 21.04 31.44 -44.22
CA ALA A 228 19.81 30.80 -43.75
C ALA A 228 19.82 29.28 -44.01
N GLN A 229 20.31 28.84 -45.17
CA GLN A 229 20.46 27.42 -45.50
C GLN A 229 21.48 26.71 -44.60
N VAL A 230 22.62 27.34 -44.31
CA VAL A 230 23.64 26.80 -43.39
C VAL A 230 23.08 26.68 -41.97
N LYS A 231 22.40 27.72 -41.48
CA LYS A 231 21.73 27.69 -40.16
C LYS A 231 20.70 26.56 -40.07
N GLU A 232 19.90 26.37 -41.12
CA GLU A 232 18.90 25.30 -41.17
C GLU A 232 19.54 23.90 -41.25
N GLN A 233 20.64 23.74 -41.99
CA GLN A 233 21.40 22.49 -42.05
C GLN A 233 22.04 22.14 -40.70
N ILE A 234 22.64 23.11 -40.00
CA ILE A 234 23.19 22.92 -38.66
C ILE A 234 22.07 22.49 -37.69
N ARG A 235 20.92 23.18 -37.74
CA ARG A 235 19.75 22.83 -36.92
C ARG A 235 19.25 21.41 -37.20
N LYS A 236 19.18 21.00 -38.47
CA LYS A 236 18.80 19.65 -38.89
C LYS A 236 19.83 18.60 -38.45
N ASN A 237 21.13 18.90 -38.54
CA ASN A 237 22.21 17.98 -38.15
C ASN A 237 22.26 17.75 -36.63
N ILE A 238 22.12 18.81 -35.83
CA ILE A 238 22.05 18.70 -34.36
C ILE A 238 20.81 17.90 -33.95
N LYS A 239 19.66 18.15 -34.60
CA LYS A 239 18.42 17.39 -34.37
C LYS A 239 18.59 15.91 -34.71
N ASN A 240 19.29 15.59 -35.80
CA ASN A 240 19.54 14.21 -36.27
C ASN A 240 20.61 13.47 -35.44
N GLN A 241 21.67 14.15 -34.98
CA GLN A 241 22.69 13.56 -34.10
C GLN A 241 22.10 13.22 -32.72
N ASN A 242 21.27 14.10 -32.16
CA ASN A 242 20.63 13.86 -30.86
C ASN A 242 19.56 12.76 -30.93
N SER A 243 18.90 12.54 -32.07
CA SER A 243 18.02 11.38 -32.26
C SER A 243 18.77 10.04 -32.34
N ASN A 244 20.09 10.06 -32.59
CA ASN A 244 20.91 8.85 -32.74
C ASN A 244 21.69 8.44 -31.48
N ILE A 245 21.67 9.22 -30.39
CA ILE A 245 22.23 8.76 -29.12
C ILE A 245 21.27 7.70 -28.56
N ASN A 246 21.67 6.44 -28.64
CA ASN A 246 20.88 5.29 -28.17
C ASN A 246 20.91 5.20 -26.63
N ILE A 247 20.56 6.29 -25.95
CA ILE A 247 20.63 6.50 -24.49
C ILE A 247 19.87 5.40 -23.74
N THR A 248 18.79 4.90 -24.35
CA THR A 248 18.01 3.75 -23.88
C THR A 248 18.88 2.50 -23.69
N GLN A 249 19.80 2.21 -24.61
CA GLN A 249 20.71 1.06 -24.53
C GLN A 249 21.87 1.31 -23.55
N SER A 250 22.33 2.57 -23.44
CA SER A 250 23.38 2.95 -22.48
C SER A 250 22.90 2.84 -21.03
N ILE A 251 21.66 3.25 -20.74
CA ILE A 251 21.04 3.12 -19.41
C ILE A 251 20.90 1.64 -19.02
N ASP A 252 20.40 0.79 -19.92
CA ASP A 252 20.30 -0.66 -19.68
C ASP A 252 21.67 -1.27 -19.36
N LYS A 253 22.72 -0.86 -20.08
CA LYS A 253 24.10 -1.35 -19.85
C LYS A 253 24.67 -0.83 -18.53
N ILE A 254 24.51 0.45 -18.20
CA ILE A 254 25.06 1.05 -16.96
C ILE A 254 24.40 0.43 -15.72
N ILE A 255 23.07 0.25 -15.76
CA ILE A 255 22.33 -0.30 -14.61
C ILE A 255 22.67 -1.78 -14.40
N LYS A 256 22.71 -2.57 -15.49
CA LYS A 256 23.01 -4.01 -15.40
C LYS A 256 24.48 -4.30 -15.10
N ASN A 257 25.42 -3.46 -15.54
CA ASN A 257 26.84 -3.66 -15.30
C ASN A 257 27.32 -3.10 -13.95
N SER A 258 26.55 -2.24 -13.28
CA SER A 258 26.88 -1.76 -11.94
C SER A 258 26.45 -2.78 -10.87
N ILE A 259 27.44 -3.49 -10.31
CA ILE A 259 27.23 -4.46 -9.22
C ILE A 259 26.51 -3.81 -8.03
N MET A 260 26.89 -2.58 -7.68
CA MET A 260 26.31 -1.86 -6.54
C MET A 260 24.84 -1.48 -6.79
N LEU A 261 24.52 -0.97 -7.98
CA LEU A 261 23.16 -0.57 -8.31
C LEU A 261 22.24 -1.78 -8.48
N SER A 262 22.72 -2.83 -9.14
CA SER A 262 22.00 -4.12 -9.26
C SER A 262 21.69 -4.70 -7.88
N SER A 263 22.69 -4.75 -6.99
CA SER A 263 22.50 -5.24 -5.62
C SER A 263 21.51 -4.38 -4.82
N PHE A 264 21.59 -3.05 -4.92
CA PHE A 264 20.63 -2.16 -4.26
C PHE A 264 19.20 -2.41 -4.74
N LEU A 265 18.99 -2.52 -6.06
CA LEU A 265 17.68 -2.74 -6.66
C LEU A 265 17.10 -4.13 -6.30
N SER A 266 17.94 -5.16 -6.14
CA SER A 266 17.49 -6.49 -5.70
C SER A 266 17.03 -6.51 -4.23
N TRP A 267 17.69 -5.76 -3.34
CA TRP A 267 17.35 -5.73 -1.91
C TRP A 267 16.21 -4.75 -1.57
N PHE A 268 15.91 -3.80 -2.46
CA PHE A 268 14.93 -2.76 -2.21
C PHE A 268 13.51 -3.30 -1.92
N PRO A 269 12.95 -4.26 -2.70
CA PRO A 269 11.66 -4.86 -2.39
C PRO A 269 11.64 -5.59 -1.03
N VAL A 270 12.78 -6.15 -0.61
CA VAL A 270 12.91 -6.86 0.67
C VAL A 270 12.83 -5.88 1.84
N ILE A 271 13.57 -4.76 1.76
CA ILE A 271 13.51 -3.67 2.76
C ILE A 271 12.10 -3.06 2.83
N MET A 272 11.35 -3.08 1.73
CA MET A 272 9.97 -2.58 1.72
C MET A 272 9.06 -3.30 2.72
N ALA A 273 9.31 -4.57 3.06
CA ALA A 273 8.54 -5.24 4.10
C ALA A 273 8.56 -4.47 5.44
N ILE A 274 9.68 -3.82 5.76
CA ILE A 274 9.83 -2.97 6.95
C ILE A 274 9.01 -1.68 6.78
N VAL A 275 9.03 -1.06 5.61
CA VAL A 275 8.25 0.15 5.32
C VAL A 275 6.75 -0.14 5.39
N ILE A 276 6.30 -1.27 4.85
CA ILE A 276 4.90 -1.74 4.96
C ILE A 276 4.54 -1.90 6.44
N TRP A 277 5.38 -2.54 7.23
CA TRP A 277 5.15 -2.71 8.66
C TRP A 277 5.00 -1.37 9.38
N LEU A 278 5.94 -0.43 9.16
CA LEU A 278 5.88 0.92 9.75
C LEU A 278 4.62 1.67 9.35
N PHE A 279 4.20 1.56 8.08
CA PHE A 279 2.98 2.17 7.58
C PHE A 279 1.73 1.56 8.24
N LEU A 280 1.69 0.24 8.39
CA LEU A 280 0.61 -0.44 9.11
C LEU A 280 0.58 -0.05 10.59
N GLU A 281 1.73 0.08 11.25
CA GLU A 281 1.84 0.55 12.64
C GLU A 281 1.36 2.01 12.80
N PHE A 282 1.63 2.86 11.81
CA PHE A 282 1.09 4.22 11.75
C PHE A 282 -0.44 4.19 11.64
N ILE A 283 -1.00 3.41 10.70
CA ILE A 283 -2.46 3.23 10.58
C ILE A 283 -3.06 2.69 11.87
N ARG A 284 -2.40 1.71 12.51
CA ARG A 284 -2.84 1.12 13.78
C ARG A 284 -3.03 2.20 14.84
N THR A 285 -2.03 3.06 14.98
CA THR A 285 -1.93 4.03 16.06
C THR A 285 -2.86 5.22 15.85
N VAL A 286 -2.94 5.72 14.62
CA VAL A 286 -3.71 6.92 14.29
C VAL A 286 -5.19 6.61 14.06
N ILE A 287 -5.51 5.48 13.42
CA ILE A 287 -6.86 5.20 12.91
C ILE A 287 -7.50 4.04 13.66
N ILE A 288 -6.85 2.87 13.68
CA ILE A 288 -7.50 1.63 14.18
C ILE A 288 -7.76 1.74 15.68
N ILE A 289 -6.75 2.05 16.51
CA ILE A 289 -6.87 2.10 17.96
C ILE A 289 -8.00 3.04 18.43
N PRO A 290 -8.09 4.29 17.95
CA PRO A 290 -9.17 5.18 18.34
C PRO A 290 -10.56 4.68 17.94
N LEU A 291 -10.70 4.14 16.72
CA LEU A 291 -11.98 3.63 16.21
C LEU A 291 -12.41 2.34 16.92
N SER A 292 -11.48 1.47 17.27
CA SER A 292 -11.74 0.29 18.11
C SER A 292 -12.32 0.64 19.46
N GLY A 293 -11.89 1.76 20.05
CA GLY A 293 -12.49 2.24 21.28
C GLY A 293 -13.95 2.64 21.10
N ILE A 294 -14.28 3.27 19.96
CA ILE A 294 -15.66 3.61 19.60
C ILE A 294 -16.48 2.34 19.39
N PHE A 295 -15.97 1.37 18.62
CA PHE A 295 -16.63 0.08 18.41
C PHE A 295 -16.91 -0.63 19.74
N SER A 296 -15.94 -0.65 20.66
CA SER A 296 -16.11 -1.30 21.96
C SER A 296 -17.19 -0.62 22.79
N TYR A 297 -17.19 0.72 22.80
CA TYR A 297 -18.24 1.50 23.46
C TYR A 297 -19.63 1.18 22.89
N LEU A 298 -19.76 1.13 21.56
CA LEU A 298 -21.01 0.79 20.87
C LEU A 298 -21.47 -0.63 21.18
N TRP A 299 -20.57 -1.62 21.15
CA TRP A 299 -20.88 -3.00 21.51
C TRP A 299 -21.38 -3.09 22.95
N PHE A 300 -20.65 -2.52 23.91
CA PHE A 300 -21.08 -2.49 25.31
C PHE A 300 -22.39 -1.71 25.55
N TYR A 301 -22.80 -0.82 24.64
CA TYR A 301 -24.07 -0.10 24.73
C TYR A 301 -25.21 -0.92 24.14
N GLY A 302 -25.04 -1.45 22.92
CA GLY A 302 -26.04 -2.28 22.25
C GLY A 302 -26.45 -3.48 23.09
N PHE A 303 -25.47 -4.16 23.68
CA PHE A 303 -25.69 -5.33 24.52
C PHE A 303 -26.35 -5.05 25.88
N LYS A 304 -26.14 -3.86 26.46
CA LYS A 304 -26.80 -3.50 27.73
C LYS A 304 -28.31 -3.31 27.54
N ASN A 305 -28.73 -2.89 26.35
CA ASN A 305 -30.14 -2.71 26.03
C ASN A 305 -30.86 -4.06 25.78
N GLU A 306 -30.16 -5.09 25.32
CA GLU A 306 -30.71 -6.44 25.16
C GLU A 306 -31.00 -7.13 26.51
N GLU A 307 -30.05 -7.07 27.46
CA GLU A 307 -30.24 -7.64 28.81
C GLU A 307 -31.36 -6.95 29.59
N ASN A 308 -31.58 -5.64 29.37
CA ASN A 308 -32.70 -4.92 29.97
C ASN A 308 -34.05 -5.28 29.31
N LYS A 309 -34.10 -5.45 27.98
CA LYS A 309 -35.32 -5.85 27.27
C LYS A 309 -35.78 -7.26 27.63
N GLU A 310 -34.87 -8.24 27.68
CA GLU A 310 -35.21 -9.61 28.11
C GLU A 310 -35.80 -9.64 29.53
N ASN A 311 -35.31 -8.81 30.46
CA ASN A 311 -35.83 -8.72 31.81
C ASN A 311 -37.17 -7.98 31.92
N THR A 312 -37.54 -7.16 30.93
CA THR A 312 -38.84 -6.47 30.91
C THR A 312 -39.91 -7.39 30.31
N ASP A 313 -39.55 -8.12 29.25
CA ASP A 313 -40.45 -9.09 28.60
C ASP A 313 -40.71 -10.34 29.46
N SER A 314 -39.78 -10.74 30.32
CA SER A 314 -40.03 -11.80 31.31
C SER A 314 -40.97 -11.35 32.43
N ARG A 315 -40.82 -10.11 32.93
CA ARG A 315 -41.73 -9.53 33.94
C ARG A 315 -43.15 -9.27 33.45
N ASN A 316 -43.33 -9.03 32.14
CA ASN A 316 -44.65 -8.83 31.55
C ASN A 316 -45.37 -10.16 31.22
N ARG A 317 -44.69 -11.30 31.41
CA ARG A 317 -45.23 -12.66 31.23
C ARG A 317 -45.49 -13.38 32.55
N GLU A 318 -45.16 -12.77 33.67
CA GLU A 318 -45.55 -13.18 35.04
C GLU A 318 -46.78 -12.41 35.50
#